data_AF-A0A6S7HA85-F1
#
_entry.id   AF-A0A6S7HA85-F1
#
_cell.length_a   1.000
_cell.length_b   1.000
_cell.length_c   1.000
_cell.angle_alpha   90.00
_cell.angle_beta   90.00
_cell.angle_gamma   90.00
#
_symmetry.space_group_name_H-M   'P 1'
#
loop_
_entity.id
_entity.type
_entity.pdbx_description
1 polymer ?
#
loop_
_entity_poly.entity_id
_entity_poly.type
_entity_poly.pdbx_seq_one_letter_code
_entity_poly.pdbx_strand_id
1 'polypeptide(L)'
;MEELSPSQLATYLSKFLLAVREKNGEEYEPTTLRGFRSSVERYLKKHRYCESVVTGQSFARTRETLRSKQKQLKRDGKGNKPFEAASLTKEEIEMLYSSGAFGCNSPQALINTLWYNNCFHFGLRGGKEQRDLKWGDVLLKKDTEAGPERNPVFLYKLYKAKRPESYMDNNAPFYLAVNHANASKADLPGLKWFKPQPMGVNKLNSLMKDCAQMAGIGKDKRITIHSARKTLVQKLQDNNIPPPKSYK
;
A
#
# COMPACT_ATOMS: atom_id res chain seq x y z
N MET A 1 -17.69 -27.91 14.77
CA MET A 1 -17.44 -27.96 13.30
C MET A 1 -16.53 -29.14 12.95
N GLU A 2 -15.61 -29.45 13.85
CA GLU A 2 -14.59 -30.49 13.75
C GLU A 2 -15.17 -31.91 13.71
N GLU A 3 -16.36 -32.11 14.26
CA GLU A 3 -17.03 -33.41 14.33
C GLU A 3 -17.80 -33.77 13.06
N LEU A 4 -18.01 -32.80 12.17
CA LEU A 4 -18.73 -33.03 10.92
C LEU A 4 -17.84 -33.79 9.94
N SER A 5 -18.41 -34.73 9.19
CA SER A 5 -17.71 -35.30 8.04
C SER A 5 -17.41 -34.22 6.99
N PRO A 6 -16.36 -34.38 6.17
CA PRO A 6 -16.02 -33.41 5.13
C PRO A 6 -17.18 -33.09 4.18
N SER A 7 -18.00 -34.08 3.83
CA SER A 7 -19.17 -33.90 2.95
C SER A 7 -20.28 -33.06 3.61
N GLN A 8 -20.59 -33.31 4.89
CA GLN A 8 -21.56 -32.51 5.64
C GLN A 8 -21.07 -31.07 5.79
N LEU A 9 -19.81 -30.89 6.16
CA LEU A 9 -19.22 -29.57 6.30
C LEU A 9 -19.18 -28.82 4.96
N ALA A 10 -18.84 -29.48 3.85
CA ALA A 10 -18.86 -28.90 2.51
C ALA A 10 -20.27 -28.40 2.13
N THR A 11 -21.30 -29.18 2.48
CA THR A 11 -22.71 -28.81 2.26
C THR A 11 -23.10 -27.56 3.05
N TYR A 12 -22.82 -27.52 4.36
CA TYR A 12 -23.14 -26.35 5.19
C TYR A 12 -22.35 -25.11 4.78
N LEU A 13 -21.05 -25.26 4.48
CA LEU A 13 -20.22 -24.15 4.05
C LEU A 13 -20.68 -23.57 2.70
N SER A 14 -21.13 -24.42 1.77
CA SER A 14 -21.71 -23.96 0.51
C SER A 14 -22.99 -23.16 0.72
N LYS A 15 -23.91 -23.65 1.57
CA LYS A 15 -25.14 -22.93 1.94
C LYS A 15 -24.83 -21.59 2.61
N PHE A 16 -23.89 -21.59 3.56
CA PHE A 16 -23.43 -20.38 4.23
C PHE A 16 -22.89 -19.34 3.24
N LEU A 17 -21.98 -19.72 2.33
CA LEU A 17 -21.38 -18.80 1.37
C LEU A 17 -22.39 -18.20 0.38
N LEU A 18 -23.50 -18.89 0.11
CA LEU A 18 -24.59 -18.38 -0.72
C LEU A 18 -25.52 -17.42 0.05
N ALA A 19 -25.80 -17.73 1.31
CA ALA A 19 -26.81 -17.05 2.12
C ALA A 19 -26.27 -15.89 2.96
N VAL A 20 -24.97 -15.85 3.25
CA VAL A 20 -24.39 -14.86 4.17
C VAL A 20 -24.58 -13.43 3.65
N ARG A 21 -25.00 -12.52 4.54
CA ARG A 21 -25.28 -11.10 4.29
C ARG A 21 -24.73 -10.22 5.41
N GLU A 22 -24.50 -8.95 5.09
CA GLU A 22 -24.17 -7.92 6.07
C GLU A 22 -25.34 -7.67 7.04
N LYS A 23 -25.08 -6.94 8.13
CA LYS A 23 -26.11 -6.63 9.16
C LYS A 23 -27.33 -5.88 8.59
N ASN A 24 -27.12 -5.09 7.56
CA ASN A 24 -28.16 -4.34 6.84
C ASN A 24 -28.87 -5.19 5.76
N GLY A 25 -28.54 -6.48 5.62
CA GLY A 25 -29.11 -7.37 4.61
C GLY A 25 -28.40 -7.38 3.26
N GLU A 26 -27.41 -6.50 3.06
CA GLU A 26 -26.68 -6.39 1.79
C GLU A 26 -25.75 -7.59 1.54
N GLU A 27 -25.46 -7.84 0.27
CA GLU A 27 -24.48 -8.85 -0.14
C GLU A 27 -23.05 -8.42 0.26
N TYR A 28 -22.23 -9.36 0.70
CA TYR A 28 -20.80 -9.08 0.95
C TYR A 28 -20.00 -8.88 -0.34
N GLU A 29 -18.87 -8.16 -0.25
CA GLU A 29 -17.90 -8.09 -1.34
C GLU A 29 -17.34 -9.48 -1.71
N PRO A 30 -17.06 -9.76 -3.01
CA PRO A 30 -16.50 -11.04 -3.46
C PRO A 30 -15.25 -11.47 -2.68
N THR A 31 -14.38 -10.51 -2.32
CA THR A 31 -13.15 -10.77 -1.55
C THR A 31 -13.45 -11.19 -0.11
N THR A 32 -14.52 -10.66 0.50
CA THR A 32 -14.93 -11.01 1.86
C THR A 32 -15.37 -12.47 1.95
N LEU A 33 -16.11 -12.97 0.95
CA LEU A 33 -16.48 -14.40 0.89
C LEU A 33 -15.26 -15.33 0.83
N ARG A 34 -14.19 -14.91 0.12
CA ARG A 34 -12.91 -15.64 0.15
C ARG A 34 -12.29 -15.61 1.56
N GLY A 35 -12.36 -14.46 2.23
CA GLY A 35 -11.91 -14.27 3.61
C GLY A 35 -12.61 -15.18 4.61
N PHE A 36 -13.92 -15.42 4.44
CA PHE A 36 -14.66 -16.39 5.26
C PHE A 36 -14.11 -17.81 5.07
N ARG A 37 -13.96 -18.29 3.83
CA ARG A 37 -13.32 -19.61 3.56
C ARG A 37 -11.92 -19.71 4.16
N SER A 38 -11.09 -18.68 3.99
CA SER A 38 -9.74 -18.64 4.57
C SER A 38 -9.74 -18.66 6.10
N SER A 39 -10.75 -18.09 6.74
CA SER A 39 -10.90 -18.11 8.19
C SER A 39 -11.36 -19.47 8.71
N VAL A 40 -12.29 -20.11 8.01
CA VAL A 40 -12.71 -21.50 8.29
C VAL A 40 -11.53 -22.46 8.10
N GLU A 41 -10.79 -22.35 7.00
CA GLU A 41 -9.57 -23.13 6.76
C GLU A 41 -8.56 -23.01 7.91
N ARG A 42 -8.28 -21.77 8.33
CA ARG A 42 -7.34 -21.50 9.43
C ARG A 42 -7.81 -22.13 10.74
N TYR A 43 -9.10 -22.02 11.03
CA TYR A 43 -9.71 -22.63 12.21
C TYR A 43 -9.60 -24.16 12.19
N LEU A 44 -10.01 -24.81 11.10
CA LEU A 44 -10.01 -26.27 10.97
C LEU A 44 -8.59 -26.85 11.01
N LYS A 45 -7.62 -26.18 10.38
CA LYS A 45 -6.19 -26.55 10.50
C LYS A 45 -5.68 -26.52 11.92
N LYS A 46 -6.05 -25.49 12.70
CA LYS A 46 -5.67 -25.38 14.12
C LYS A 46 -6.21 -26.55 14.94
N HIS A 47 -7.38 -27.08 14.58
CA HIS A 47 -8.02 -28.20 15.25
C HIS A 47 -7.75 -29.55 14.55
N ARG A 48 -6.73 -29.63 13.70
CA ARG A 48 -6.28 -30.85 13.02
C ARG A 48 -7.40 -31.59 12.26
N TYR A 49 -8.34 -30.83 11.69
CA TYR A 49 -9.38 -31.40 10.85
C TYR A 49 -8.77 -32.15 9.66
N CYS A 50 -9.36 -33.28 9.28
CA CYS A 50 -8.75 -34.26 8.40
C CYS A 50 -8.56 -33.82 6.94
N GLU A 51 -9.25 -32.75 6.49
CA GLU A 51 -9.23 -32.32 5.10
C GLU A 51 -9.25 -30.79 4.95
N SER A 52 -8.54 -30.25 3.95
CA SER A 52 -8.53 -28.82 3.67
C SER A 52 -9.80 -28.37 2.95
N VAL A 53 -10.43 -27.28 3.41
CA VAL A 53 -11.53 -26.63 2.66
C VAL A 53 -11.00 -25.88 1.44
N VAL A 54 -9.69 -25.68 1.37
CA VAL A 54 -9.04 -25.02 0.25
C VAL A 54 -8.76 -26.00 -0.88
N THR A 55 -8.11 -27.13 -0.60
CA THR A 55 -7.62 -28.06 -1.63
C THR A 55 -8.33 -29.41 -1.63
N GLY A 56 -9.02 -29.78 -0.55
CA GLY A 56 -9.64 -31.09 -0.37
C GLY A 56 -10.70 -31.43 -1.42
N GLN A 57 -10.80 -32.69 -1.81
CA GLN A 57 -11.72 -33.15 -2.84
C GLN A 57 -13.18 -33.04 -2.39
N SER A 58 -13.48 -33.30 -1.10
CA SER A 58 -14.83 -33.18 -0.55
C SER A 58 -15.39 -31.75 -0.67
N PHE A 59 -14.51 -30.75 -0.78
CA PHE A 59 -14.86 -29.33 -0.89
C PHE A 59 -14.85 -28.80 -2.33
N ALA A 60 -14.78 -29.66 -3.36
CA ALA A 60 -14.82 -29.25 -4.76
C ALA A 60 -16.06 -28.41 -5.09
N ARG A 61 -17.24 -28.90 -4.70
CA ARG A 61 -18.51 -28.18 -4.88
C ARG A 61 -18.54 -26.84 -4.13
N THR A 62 -17.93 -26.76 -2.95
CA THR A 62 -17.81 -25.52 -2.18
C THR A 62 -16.96 -24.49 -2.93
N ARG A 63 -15.86 -24.92 -3.57
CA ARG A 63 -15.02 -24.03 -4.39
C ARG A 63 -15.78 -23.50 -5.61
N GLU A 64 -16.51 -24.35 -6.29
CA GLU A 64 -17.34 -23.96 -7.45
C GLU A 64 -18.43 -23.00 -7.03
N THR A 65 -19.15 -23.30 -5.95
CA THR A 65 -20.18 -22.44 -5.36
C THR A 65 -19.62 -21.05 -5.05
N LEU A 66 -18.47 -20.99 -4.37
CA LEU A 66 -17.79 -19.73 -4.06
C LEU A 66 -17.40 -18.98 -5.34
N ARG A 67 -16.81 -19.64 -6.33
CA ARG A 67 -16.42 -19.01 -7.61
C ARG A 67 -17.63 -18.47 -8.36
N SER A 68 -18.71 -19.24 -8.44
CA SER A 68 -19.96 -18.84 -9.10
C SER A 68 -20.59 -17.64 -8.41
N LYS A 69 -20.67 -17.65 -7.08
CA LYS A 69 -21.17 -16.50 -6.30
C LYS A 69 -20.29 -15.27 -6.49
N GLN A 70 -18.97 -15.42 -6.43
CA GLN A 70 -18.04 -14.32 -6.70
C GLN A 70 -18.19 -13.74 -8.12
N LYS A 71 -18.44 -14.58 -9.12
CA LYS A 71 -18.69 -14.14 -10.50
C LYS A 71 -20.02 -13.41 -10.62
N GLN A 72 -21.07 -13.90 -9.96
CA GLN A 72 -22.36 -13.21 -9.89
C GLN A 72 -22.22 -11.82 -9.27
N LEU A 73 -21.66 -11.73 -8.06
CA LEU A 73 -21.49 -10.45 -7.37
C LEU A 73 -20.69 -9.43 -8.21
N LYS A 74 -19.71 -9.89 -8.99
CA LYS A 74 -18.97 -9.03 -9.93
C LYS A 74 -19.80 -8.52 -11.10
N ARG A 75 -20.76 -9.31 -11.59
CA ARG A 75 -21.72 -8.88 -12.62
C ARG A 75 -22.71 -7.87 -12.03
N ASP A 76 -23.07 -8.04 -10.77
CA ASP A 76 -23.99 -7.17 -10.03
C ASP A 76 -23.31 -5.88 -9.50
N GLY A 77 -22.12 -5.55 -10.01
CA GLY A 77 -21.41 -4.31 -9.69
C GLY A 77 -20.50 -4.34 -8.45
N LYS A 78 -20.45 -5.43 -7.69
CA LYS A 78 -19.50 -5.59 -6.55
C LYS A 78 -18.10 -6.00 -7.02
N GLY A 79 -17.13 -5.98 -6.11
CA GLY A 79 -15.74 -6.32 -6.39
C GLY A 79 -14.77 -5.17 -6.24
N ASN A 80 -15.16 -4.10 -5.52
CA ASN A 80 -14.33 -2.94 -5.18
C ASN A 80 -13.58 -2.25 -6.34
N LYS A 81 -13.96 -2.49 -7.61
CA LYS A 81 -13.38 -1.79 -8.77
C LYS A 81 -13.47 -0.25 -8.65
N PRO A 82 -14.59 0.34 -8.19
CA PRO A 82 -14.67 1.79 -8.01
C PRO A 82 -13.73 2.35 -6.91
N PHE A 83 -13.29 1.50 -5.98
CA PHE A 83 -12.39 1.87 -4.89
C PHE A 83 -10.94 1.49 -5.16
N GLU A 84 -10.63 1.01 -6.36
CA GLU A 84 -9.26 0.67 -6.74
C GLU A 84 -8.45 1.96 -6.94
N ALA A 85 -7.21 1.98 -6.43
CA ALA A 85 -6.32 3.10 -6.69
C ALA A 85 -6.05 3.21 -8.20
N ALA A 86 -6.02 4.41 -8.77
CA ALA A 86 -5.62 4.63 -10.15
C ALA A 86 -4.10 4.90 -10.25
N SER A 87 -3.50 4.66 -11.42
CA SER A 87 -2.15 5.17 -11.71
C SER A 87 -2.18 6.70 -11.84
N LEU A 88 -1.04 7.32 -11.53
CA LEU A 88 -0.79 8.72 -11.80
C LEU A 88 -0.32 8.87 -13.25
N THR A 89 -0.81 9.89 -13.95
CA THR A 89 -0.28 10.27 -15.27
C THR A 89 1.00 11.08 -15.10
N LYS A 90 1.74 11.32 -16.20
CA LYS A 90 2.92 12.19 -16.15
C LYS A 90 2.54 13.61 -15.73
N GLU A 91 1.42 14.11 -16.24
CA GLU A 91 0.89 15.44 -15.95
C GLU A 91 0.53 15.60 -14.48
N GLU A 92 -0.09 14.58 -13.85
CA GLU A 92 -0.39 14.61 -12.42
C GLU A 92 0.87 14.56 -11.54
N ILE A 93 1.90 13.83 -11.97
CA ILE A 93 3.21 13.86 -11.31
C ILE A 93 3.81 15.26 -11.40
N GLU A 94 3.75 15.90 -12.56
CA GLU A 94 4.19 17.30 -12.71
C GLU A 94 3.39 18.24 -11.81
N MET A 95 2.06 18.10 -11.74
CA MET A 95 1.21 18.88 -10.84
C MET A 95 1.60 18.70 -9.36
N LEU A 96 1.99 17.50 -8.94
CA LEU A 96 2.49 17.24 -7.59
C LEU A 96 3.79 18.01 -7.31
N TYR A 97 4.70 18.11 -8.29
CA TYR A 97 5.91 18.93 -8.15
C TYR A 97 5.62 20.43 -8.21
N SER A 98 4.83 20.89 -9.19
CA SER A 98 4.52 22.32 -9.39
C SER A 98 3.71 22.93 -8.24
N SER A 99 2.87 22.15 -7.56
CA SER A 99 2.15 22.58 -6.37
C SER A 99 3.01 22.64 -5.11
N GLY A 100 4.26 22.16 -5.16
CA GLY A 100 5.13 22.02 -3.99
C GLY A 100 4.73 20.87 -3.06
N ALA A 101 3.78 20.01 -3.45
CA ALA A 101 3.44 18.81 -2.69
C ALA A 101 4.62 17.83 -2.68
N PHE A 102 5.34 17.72 -3.80
CA PHE A 102 6.61 17.04 -3.97
C PHE A 102 7.75 18.04 -4.22
N GLY A 103 8.99 17.61 -3.97
CA GLY A 103 10.20 18.40 -4.12
C GLY A 103 11.04 18.47 -2.85
N CYS A 104 11.98 19.40 -2.81
CA CYS A 104 12.89 19.66 -1.69
C CYS A 104 12.77 21.08 -1.10
N ASN A 105 11.78 21.85 -1.56
CA ASN A 105 11.50 23.22 -1.14
C ASN A 105 10.93 23.33 0.29
N SER A 106 10.54 22.22 0.92
CA SER A 106 10.11 22.19 2.33
C SER A 106 10.38 20.83 2.97
N PRO A 107 10.47 20.75 4.31
CA PRO A 107 10.61 19.45 4.99
C PRO A 107 9.44 18.50 4.71
N GLN A 108 8.23 19.04 4.52
CA GLN A 108 7.06 18.21 4.20
C GLN A 108 7.12 17.68 2.76
N ALA A 109 7.45 18.53 1.79
CA ALA A 109 7.61 18.12 0.39
C ALA A 109 8.68 17.04 0.23
N LEU A 110 9.81 17.20 0.95
CA LEU A 110 10.89 16.22 0.95
C LEU A 110 10.42 14.84 1.46
N ILE A 111 9.72 14.81 2.60
CA ILE A 111 9.17 13.55 3.14
C ILE A 111 8.13 12.94 2.20
N ASN A 112 7.22 13.75 1.64
CA ASN A 112 6.20 13.27 0.71
C ASN A 112 6.86 12.58 -0.50
N THR A 113 7.91 13.20 -1.05
CA THR A 113 8.62 12.70 -2.22
C THR A 113 9.40 11.44 -1.91
N LEU A 114 10.11 11.38 -0.78
CA LEU A 114 10.81 10.16 -0.35
C LEU A 114 9.85 9.01 -0.10
N TRP A 115 8.72 9.30 0.54
CA TRP A 115 7.69 8.30 0.82
C TRP A 115 7.06 7.73 -0.47
N TYR A 116 6.79 8.60 -1.45
CA TYR A 116 6.39 8.20 -2.79
C TYR A 116 7.48 7.38 -3.49
N ASN A 117 8.73 7.86 -3.50
CA ASN A 117 9.87 7.20 -4.15
C ASN A 117 10.12 5.80 -3.58
N ASN A 118 10.02 5.63 -2.27
CA ASN A 118 10.19 4.33 -1.64
C ASN A 118 9.09 3.34 -2.07
N CYS A 119 7.86 3.82 -2.30
CA CYS A 119 6.79 3.01 -2.87
C CYS A 119 6.99 2.73 -4.36
N PHE A 120 7.39 3.74 -5.12
CA PHE A 120 7.53 3.69 -6.57
C PHE A 120 8.73 2.85 -7.00
N HIS A 121 9.90 3.02 -6.38
CA HIS A 121 11.14 2.36 -6.79
C HIS A 121 11.35 0.99 -6.14
N PHE A 122 11.00 0.85 -4.84
CA PHE A 122 11.19 -0.41 -4.12
C PHE A 122 9.92 -1.24 -4.01
N GLY A 123 8.78 -0.73 -4.50
CA GLY A 123 7.52 -1.44 -4.43
C GLY A 123 7.00 -1.62 -3.01
N LEU A 124 7.44 -0.83 -2.02
CA LEU A 124 6.95 -0.96 -0.65
C LEU A 124 5.42 -0.77 -0.59
N ARG A 125 4.73 -1.56 0.23
CA ARG A 125 3.29 -1.41 0.45
C ARG A 125 2.99 -0.30 1.45
N GLY A 126 1.83 0.32 1.31
CA GLY A 126 1.32 1.27 2.30
C GLY A 126 1.15 0.65 3.70
N GLY A 127 1.02 1.51 4.71
CA GLY A 127 0.77 1.07 6.08
C GLY A 127 2.02 0.55 6.79
N LYS A 128 2.00 -0.72 7.21
CA LYS A 128 3.03 -1.31 8.10
C LYS A 128 4.42 -1.31 7.47
N GLU A 129 4.57 -1.72 6.21
CA GLU A 129 5.90 -1.77 5.55
C GLU A 129 6.57 -0.39 5.50
N GLN A 130 5.82 0.66 5.13
CA GLN A 130 6.32 2.03 5.13
C GLN A 130 6.60 2.56 6.55
N ARG A 131 5.73 2.25 7.53
CA ARG A 131 5.91 2.71 8.91
C ARG A 131 7.11 2.06 9.60
N ASP A 132 7.31 0.77 9.37
CA ASP A 132 8.32 -0.03 10.02
C ASP A 132 9.69 0.09 9.30
N LEU A 133 9.76 0.84 8.19
CA LEU A 133 11.00 1.14 7.48
C LEU A 133 11.96 1.89 8.40
N LYS A 134 13.17 1.37 8.55
CA LYS A 134 14.25 1.93 9.34
C LYS A 134 15.26 2.64 8.47
N TRP A 135 16.06 3.50 9.10
CA TRP A 135 17.12 4.24 8.41
C TRP A 135 18.12 3.32 7.73
N GLY A 136 18.52 2.23 8.40
CA GLY A 136 19.47 1.26 7.86
C GLY A 136 18.94 0.36 6.74
N ASP A 137 17.62 0.35 6.48
CA ASP A 137 17.02 -0.49 5.44
C ASP A 137 17.26 0.07 4.03
N VAL A 138 17.57 1.37 3.91
CA VAL A 138 17.89 2.03 2.64
C VAL A 138 19.36 2.42 2.65
N LEU A 139 20.14 1.80 1.76
CA LEU A 139 21.59 2.02 1.69
C LEU A 139 21.97 2.68 0.37
N LEU A 140 22.70 3.78 0.45
CA LEU A 140 23.32 4.40 -0.71
C LEU A 140 24.58 3.59 -1.10
N LYS A 141 24.55 2.91 -2.25
CA LYS A 141 25.68 2.10 -2.73
C LYS A 141 26.53 2.80 -3.79
N LYS A 142 25.90 3.35 -4.82
CA LYS A 142 26.57 4.05 -5.92
C LYS A 142 25.98 5.43 -6.10
N ASP A 143 26.85 6.37 -6.37
CA ASP A 143 26.51 7.74 -6.69
C ASP A 143 26.76 7.97 -8.17
N THR A 144 25.77 8.52 -8.86
CA THR A 144 25.96 9.09 -10.20
C THR A 144 25.77 10.58 -10.01
N GLU A 145 26.65 11.38 -10.63
CA GLU A 145 26.72 12.82 -10.39
C GLU A 145 25.36 13.53 -10.44
N ALA A 146 25.30 14.63 -9.67
CA ALA A 146 24.22 15.61 -9.51
C ALA A 146 23.01 15.38 -10.42
N GLY A 147 22.16 14.44 -10.02
CA GLY A 147 20.83 14.35 -10.61
C GLY A 147 20.02 15.61 -10.29
N PRO A 148 19.06 15.98 -11.15
CA PRO A 148 18.20 17.15 -10.93
C PRO A 148 17.48 17.04 -9.57
N GLU A 149 16.88 18.14 -9.08
CA GLU A 149 16.21 18.23 -7.77
C GLU A 149 15.17 17.11 -7.48
N ARG A 150 14.72 16.40 -8.52
CA ARG A 150 13.78 15.27 -8.45
C ARG A 150 14.46 13.89 -8.34
N ASN A 151 15.79 13.82 -8.34
CA ASN A 151 16.54 12.58 -8.27
C ASN A 151 16.41 11.94 -6.87
N PRO A 152 16.00 10.66 -6.76
CA PRO A 152 15.83 9.99 -5.47
C PRO A 152 17.10 9.95 -4.60
N VAL A 153 18.29 9.83 -5.20
CA VAL A 153 19.59 9.86 -4.49
C VAL A 153 19.87 11.24 -3.93
N PHE A 154 19.61 12.30 -4.69
CA PHE A 154 19.76 13.68 -4.21
C PHE A 154 18.84 13.95 -3.00
N LEU A 155 17.56 13.60 -3.12
CA LEU A 155 16.59 13.78 -2.05
C LEU A 155 16.96 12.97 -0.80
N TYR A 156 17.45 11.75 -0.98
CA TYR A 156 17.93 10.92 0.13
C TYR A 156 19.12 11.56 0.86
N LYS A 157 20.10 12.10 0.11
CA LYS A 157 21.25 12.81 0.67
C LYS A 157 20.84 14.07 1.41
N LEU A 158 19.94 14.87 0.84
CA LEU A 158 19.41 16.05 1.51
C LEU A 158 18.69 15.65 2.81
N TYR A 159 17.89 14.60 2.78
CA TYR A 159 17.22 14.10 3.97
C TYR A 159 18.22 13.63 5.02
N LYS A 160 19.24 12.86 4.63
CA LYS A 160 20.36 12.50 5.51
C LYS A 160 20.99 13.73 6.15
N ALA A 161 21.31 14.78 5.40
CA ALA A 161 21.92 15.99 5.94
C ALA A 161 21.01 16.77 6.92
N LYS A 162 19.68 16.63 6.79
CA LYS A 162 18.69 17.31 7.62
C LYS A 162 18.22 16.47 8.82
N ARG A 163 18.56 15.18 8.89
CA ARG A 163 18.19 14.32 10.01
C ARG A 163 18.94 14.74 11.29
N PRO A 164 18.32 14.65 12.48
CA PRO A 164 19.02 14.84 13.74
C PRO A 164 20.11 13.79 13.94
N GLU A 165 21.27 14.18 14.47
CA GLU A 165 22.38 13.27 14.77
C GLU A 165 21.96 12.10 15.68
N SER A 166 21.05 12.36 16.63
CA SER A 166 20.50 11.34 17.53
C SER A 166 19.61 10.29 16.86
N TYR A 167 19.29 10.43 15.57
CA TYR A 167 18.43 9.53 14.78
C TYR A 167 19.12 9.07 13.49
N MET A 168 20.45 8.91 13.54
CA MET A 168 21.26 8.34 12.45
C MET A 168 21.57 6.86 12.63
N ASP A 169 21.15 6.24 13.73
CA ASP A 169 21.35 4.81 13.93
C ASP A 169 20.53 3.98 12.93
N ASN A 170 21.01 2.78 12.60
CA ASN A 170 20.37 1.93 11.60
C ASN A 170 18.96 1.48 12.00
N ASN A 171 18.62 1.51 13.29
CA ASN A 171 17.30 1.13 13.80
C ASN A 171 16.35 2.32 13.95
N ALA A 172 16.82 3.56 13.75
CA ALA A 172 15.99 4.75 13.78
C ALA A 172 14.85 4.65 12.75
N PRO A 173 13.67 5.19 13.04
CA PRO A 173 12.60 5.27 12.06
C PRO A 173 13.07 6.04 10.81
N PHE A 174 12.71 5.53 9.64
CA PHE A 174 13.04 6.20 8.38
C PHE A 174 12.31 7.54 8.28
N TYR A 175 11.00 7.59 8.54
CA TYR A 175 10.21 8.82 8.47
C TYR A 175 10.12 9.55 9.81
N LEU A 176 10.67 10.76 9.87
CA LEU A 176 10.66 11.60 11.06
C LEU A 176 9.55 12.64 11.02
N ALA A 177 9.07 13.06 12.20
CA ALA A 177 8.08 14.12 12.32
C ALA A 177 8.67 15.47 11.85
N VAL A 178 7.90 16.20 11.04
CA VAL A 178 8.28 17.52 10.54
C VAL A 178 8.23 18.54 11.69
N ASN A 179 9.23 19.43 11.74
CA ASN A 179 9.24 20.52 12.70
C ASN A 179 8.51 21.76 12.15
N HIS A 180 7.20 21.81 12.35
CA HIS A 180 6.35 22.91 11.83
C HIS A 180 6.61 24.28 12.46
N ALA A 181 7.21 24.35 13.66
CA ALA A 181 7.59 25.62 14.29
C ALA A 181 8.60 26.43 13.46
N ASN A 182 9.27 25.75 12.51
CA ASN A 182 10.32 26.28 11.67
C ASN A 182 9.93 26.31 10.18
N ALA A 183 8.68 25.95 9.83
CA ALA A 183 8.28 25.79 8.44
C ALA A 183 8.37 27.11 7.63
N SER A 184 8.15 28.26 8.28
CA SER A 184 8.29 29.60 7.68
C SER A 184 9.73 30.12 7.65
N LYS A 185 10.70 29.33 8.13
CA LYS A 185 12.13 29.70 8.25
C LYS A 185 13.05 28.71 7.53
N ALA A 186 12.50 27.86 6.64
CA ALA A 186 13.15 26.68 6.05
C ALA A 186 14.55 26.96 5.45
N ASP A 187 14.75 28.18 4.95
CA ASP A 187 15.95 28.64 4.26
C ASP A 187 17.07 29.14 5.19
N LEU A 188 16.82 29.26 6.50
CA LEU A 188 17.83 29.73 7.45
C LEU A 188 18.89 28.64 7.76
N PRO A 189 20.19 28.97 7.79
CA PRO A 189 21.24 28.07 8.24
C PRO A 189 20.98 27.56 9.68
N GLY A 190 21.26 26.28 9.92
CA GLY A 190 21.11 25.66 11.26
C GLY A 190 19.67 25.28 11.66
N LEU A 191 18.68 25.50 10.78
CA LEU A 191 17.30 25.18 11.08
C LEU A 191 17.03 23.67 11.14
N LYS A 192 16.47 23.21 12.26
CA LYS A 192 16.07 21.81 12.45
C LYS A 192 14.75 21.53 11.72
N TRP A 193 14.85 20.86 10.57
CA TRP A 193 13.72 20.46 9.71
C TRP A 193 12.89 19.32 10.31
N PHE A 194 13.53 18.38 11.00
CA PHE A 194 12.90 17.19 11.56
C PHE A 194 13.09 17.12 13.07
N LYS A 195 12.09 16.59 13.76
CA LYS A 195 12.18 16.25 15.18
C LYS A 195 12.80 14.86 15.33
N PRO A 196 13.53 14.60 16.44
CA PRO A 196 14.01 13.25 16.80
C PRO A 196 12.83 12.41 17.31
N GLN A 197 11.86 12.17 16.43
CA GLN A 197 10.61 11.48 16.73
C GLN A 197 10.06 10.83 15.44
N PRO A 198 9.54 9.60 15.49
CA PRO A 198 8.87 8.97 14.35
C PRO A 198 7.65 9.78 13.92
N MET A 199 7.37 9.79 12.61
CA MET A 199 6.11 10.32 12.11
C MET A 199 4.92 9.45 12.56
N GLY A 200 3.84 10.09 13.00
CA GLY A 200 2.63 9.38 13.44
C GLY A 200 1.96 8.59 12.31
N VAL A 201 1.45 7.39 12.63
CA VAL A 201 0.85 6.47 11.64
C VAL A 201 -0.32 7.10 10.87
N ASN A 202 -1.15 7.89 11.54
CA ASN A 202 -2.28 8.57 10.89
C ASN A 202 -1.80 9.61 9.87
N LYS A 203 -0.69 10.30 10.17
CA LYS A 203 -0.09 11.26 9.25
C LYS A 203 0.55 10.56 8.06
N LEU A 204 1.30 9.49 8.27
CA LEU A 204 1.85 8.67 7.18
C LEU A 204 0.74 8.16 6.23
N ASN A 205 -0.39 7.73 6.79
CA ASN A 205 -1.52 7.25 6.01
C ASN A 205 -2.26 8.38 5.25
N SER A 206 -2.16 9.64 5.70
CA SER A 206 -2.80 10.78 5.03
C SER A 206 -1.96 11.41 3.92
N LEU A 207 -0.63 11.17 3.88
CA LEU A 207 0.29 11.91 3.01
C LEU A 207 -0.17 12.00 1.55
N MET A 208 -0.51 10.88 0.90
CA MET A 208 -0.93 10.94 -0.51
C MET A 208 -2.23 11.71 -0.70
N LYS A 209 -3.17 11.61 0.24
CA LYS A 209 -4.43 12.35 0.19
C LYS A 209 -4.16 13.85 0.29
N ASP A 210 -3.30 14.25 1.22
CA ASP A 210 -2.90 15.65 1.43
C ASP A 210 -2.20 16.20 0.17
N CYS A 211 -1.30 15.42 -0.43
CA CYS A 211 -0.61 15.78 -1.67
C CYS A 211 -1.57 15.92 -2.86
N ALA A 212 -2.49 14.97 -3.03
CA ALA A 212 -3.47 15.00 -4.11
C ALA A 212 -4.40 16.22 -4.00
N GLN A 213 -4.83 16.55 -2.78
CA GLN A 213 -5.62 17.74 -2.51
C GLN A 213 -4.85 19.02 -2.84
N MET A 214 -3.59 19.12 -2.42
CA MET A 214 -2.72 20.26 -2.71
C MET A 214 -2.47 20.46 -4.21
N ALA A 215 -2.29 19.36 -4.95
CA ALA A 215 -2.10 19.40 -6.39
C ALA A 215 -3.41 19.53 -7.19
N GLY A 216 -4.57 19.44 -6.54
CA GLY A 216 -5.87 19.49 -7.22
C GLY A 216 -6.19 18.28 -8.11
N ILE A 217 -5.55 17.13 -7.86
CA ILE A 217 -5.71 15.88 -8.64
C ILE A 217 -6.65 14.88 -7.92
N GLY A 218 -7.10 13.85 -8.65
CA GLY A 218 -7.90 12.76 -8.07
C GLY A 218 -9.37 13.11 -7.80
N LYS A 219 -9.95 14.05 -8.58
CA LYS A 219 -11.38 14.41 -8.49
C LYS A 219 -12.30 13.29 -9.01
N ASP A 220 -11.86 12.62 -10.06
CA ASP A 220 -12.56 11.58 -10.81
C ASP A 220 -12.03 10.17 -10.52
N LYS A 221 -10.91 10.06 -9.80
CA LYS A 221 -10.26 8.79 -9.49
C LYS A 221 -9.61 8.78 -8.13
N ARG A 222 -9.57 7.58 -7.53
CA ARG A 222 -8.98 7.40 -6.21
C ARG A 222 -7.45 7.39 -6.29
N ILE A 223 -6.83 8.37 -5.64
CA ILE A 223 -5.38 8.43 -5.45
C ILE A 223 -5.01 8.00 -4.03
N THR A 224 -4.09 7.02 -3.93
CA THR A 224 -3.53 6.55 -2.66
C THR A 224 -2.06 6.19 -2.86
N ILE A 225 -1.34 5.78 -1.81
CA ILE A 225 0.03 5.27 -2.00
C ILE A 225 0.13 4.09 -2.96
N HIS A 226 -0.94 3.29 -3.08
CA HIS A 226 -0.99 2.20 -4.06
C HIS A 226 -0.96 2.70 -5.52
N SER A 227 -1.31 3.97 -5.76
CA SER A 227 -1.16 4.63 -7.05
C SER A 227 0.30 4.69 -7.50
N ALA A 228 1.26 4.85 -6.58
CA ALA A 228 2.69 4.87 -6.92
C ALA A 228 3.13 3.53 -7.56
N ARG A 229 2.77 2.40 -6.94
CA ARG A 229 3.05 1.07 -7.48
C ARG A 229 2.39 0.81 -8.83
N LYS A 230 1.13 1.22 -8.99
CA LYS A 230 0.44 1.10 -10.28
C LYS A 230 1.10 1.93 -11.37
N THR A 231 1.56 3.13 -11.02
CA THR A 231 2.29 4.00 -11.93
C THR A 231 3.61 3.37 -12.36
N LEU A 232 4.35 2.73 -11.46
CA LEU A 232 5.54 1.95 -11.82
C LEU A 232 5.21 0.82 -12.79
N VAL A 233 4.21 -0.01 -12.46
CA VAL A 233 3.81 -1.14 -13.31
C VAL A 233 3.41 -0.67 -14.71
N GLN A 234 2.59 0.38 -14.79
CA GLN A 234 2.19 0.97 -16.07
C GLN A 234 3.41 1.48 -16.83
N LYS A 235 4.31 2.22 -16.17
CA LYS A 235 5.55 2.72 -16.79
C LYS A 235 6.41 1.58 -17.34
N LEU A 236 6.55 0.47 -16.62
CA LEU A 236 7.29 -0.70 -17.10
C LEU A 236 6.62 -1.33 -18.32
N GLN A 237 5.30 -1.47 -18.30
CA GLN A 237 4.51 -1.99 -19.42
C GLN A 237 4.62 -1.09 -20.66
N ASP A 238 4.49 0.23 -20.50
CA ASP A 238 4.61 1.22 -21.58
C ASP A 238 6.01 1.20 -22.22
N ASN A 239 7.03 0.76 -21.47
CA ASN A 239 8.41 0.61 -21.94
C ASN A 239 8.74 -0.84 -22.35
N ASN A 240 7.73 -1.70 -22.54
CA ASN A 240 7.87 -3.10 -22.95
C ASN A 240 8.79 -3.92 -22.04
N ILE A 241 8.87 -3.59 -20.74
CA ILE A 241 9.63 -4.36 -19.76
C ILE A 241 8.77 -5.53 -19.28
N PRO A 242 9.15 -6.79 -19.56
CA PRO A 242 8.34 -7.95 -19.20
C PRO A 242 8.34 -8.19 -17.67
N PRO A 243 7.29 -8.81 -17.12
CA PRO A 243 7.29 -9.21 -15.72
C PRO A 243 8.42 -10.23 -15.45
N PRO A 244 8.97 -10.25 -14.23
CA PRO A 244 9.95 -11.27 -13.85
C PRO A 244 9.36 -12.66 -14.11
N LYS A 245 10.16 -13.58 -14.67
CA LYS A 245 9.75 -14.97 -14.81
C LYS A 245 9.39 -15.48 -13.41
N SER A 246 8.17 -15.97 -13.23
CA SER A 246 7.79 -16.63 -11.99
C SER A 246 8.71 -17.83 -11.81
N TYR A 247 9.51 -17.85 -10.75
CA TYR A 247 10.12 -19.09 -10.29
C TYR A 247 8.96 -20.03 -9.92
N LYS A 248 8.73 -21.03 -10.78
CA LYS A 248 7.78 -22.11 -10.52
C LYS A 248 8.33 -23.01 -9.42
#